data_AF-A0A4Y2A644-F1
#
_entry.id   AF-A0A4Y2A644-F1
#
_cell.length_a   1.000
_cell.length_b   1.000
_cell.length_c   1.000
_cell.angle_alpha   90.00
_cell.angle_beta   90.00
_cell.angle_gamma   90.00
#
_symmetry.space_group_name_H-M   'P 1'
#
loop_
_entity.id
_entity.type
_entity.pdbx_description
1 polymer ?
#
loop_
_entity_poly.entity_id
_entity_poly.type
_entity_poly.pdbx_seq_one_letter_code
_entity_poly.pdbx_strand_id
1 'polypeptide(L)'
;MNTQFLQELPGSVQVYKSIDSTRDINEAVKSPTEFLNTLEPHGVPSHALELKIGAPIILFRNLHPSSLCDGTRLSIKKLIPNIIEATIITGHIAGENVFIPRIPIIPSDFPFQFKRLQLPVCLNFAISIKKAQGKSLKVVGLDLLKLYFPPFSTVCGLFKS
;
A
#
# COMPACT_ATOMS: atom_id res chain seq x y z
N MET A 1 13.42 -0.68 2.61
CA MET A 1 13.22 0.78 2.62
C MET A 1 11.90 1.19 3.28
N ASN A 2 10.73 1.07 2.64
CA ASN A 2 9.45 1.42 3.32
C ASN A 2 9.26 0.63 4.64
N THR A 3 9.64 -0.64 4.67
CA THR A 3 9.62 -1.46 5.89
C THR A 3 10.60 -0.96 6.97
N GLN A 4 11.77 -0.42 6.59
CA GLN A 4 12.73 0.12 7.55
C GLN A 4 12.19 1.41 8.20
N PHE A 5 11.66 2.33 7.41
CA PHE A 5 11.00 3.54 7.93
C PHE A 5 9.77 3.22 8.77
N LEU A 6 9.03 2.17 8.43
CA LEU A 6 7.95 1.67 9.28
C LEU A 6 8.48 1.21 10.64
N GLN A 7 9.63 0.53 10.71
CA GLN A 7 10.21 0.10 11.98
C GLN A 7 10.63 1.29 12.86
N GLU A 8 11.09 2.39 12.27
CA GLU A 8 11.47 3.62 12.99
C GLU A 8 10.28 4.38 13.59
N LEU A 9 9.07 4.20 13.06
CA LEU A 9 7.89 4.85 13.64
C LEU A 9 7.56 4.27 15.02
N PRO A 10 7.17 5.13 16.00
CA PRO A 10 6.70 4.65 17.28
C PRO A 10 5.39 3.86 17.15
N GLY A 11 5.10 3.01 18.12
CA GLY A 11 3.89 2.18 18.17
C GLY A 11 4.09 0.75 17.64
N SER A 12 3.13 -0.13 17.94
CA SER A 12 3.21 -1.52 17.52
C SER A 12 2.87 -1.68 16.03
N VAL A 13 3.58 -2.58 15.37
CA VAL A 13 3.20 -3.04 14.03
C VAL A 13 1.89 -3.81 14.14
N GLN A 14 0.93 -3.51 13.27
CA GLN A 14 -0.21 -4.39 13.02
C GLN A 14 -0.08 -5.02 11.64
N VAL A 15 -0.31 -6.33 11.58
CA VAL A 15 -0.22 -7.12 10.35
C VAL A 15 -1.62 -7.48 9.89
N TYR A 16 -1.97 -7.09 8.67
CA TYR A 16 -3.20 -7.49 7.99
C TYR A 16 -2.88 -8.62 7.01
N LYS A 17 -3.25 -9.85 7.37
CA LYS A 17 -3.16 -11.01 6.47
C LYS A 17 -4.30 -10.98 5.46
N SER A 18 -3.99 -11.15 4.18
CA SER A 18 -5.00 -11.25 3.13
C SER A 18 -5.80 -12.54 3.24
N ILE A 19 -6.96 -12.57 2.58
CA ILE A 19 -7.74 -13.80 2.38
C ILE A 19 -7.71 -14.10 0.89
N ASP A 20 -7.02 -15.19 0.53
CA ASP A 20 -6.77 -15.57 -0.85
C ASP A 20 -7.58 -16.80 -1.22
N SER A 21 -8.21 -16.77 -2.40
CA SER A 21 -9.08 -17.85 -2.88
C SER A 21 -9.00 -17.97 -4.40
N THR A 22 -8.93 -19.19 -4.92
CA THR A 22 -9.18 -19.44 -6.35
C THR A 22 -10.68 -19.32 -6.66
N ARG A 23 -11.02 -19.10 -7.93
CA ARG A 23 -12.42 -19.11 -8.39
C ARG A 23 -12.91 -20.49 -8.82
N ASP A 24 -11.99 -21.34 -9.25
CA ASP A 24 -12.26 -22.68 -9.78
C ASP A 24 -11.84 -23.74 -8.75
N ILE A 25 -12.71 -24.73 -8.53
CA ILE A 25 -12.50 -25.87 -7.63
C ILE A 25 -11.34 -26.75 -8.14
N ASN A 26 -11.22 -26.93 -9.46
CA ASN A 26 -10.12 -27.68 -10.07
C ASN A 26 -8.77 -26.97 -9.86
N GLU A 27 -8.77 -25.64 -9.86
CA GLU A 27 -7.59 -24.84 -9.55
C GLU A 27 -7.33 -24.76 -8.03
N ALA A 28 -8.36 -24.88 -7.18
CA ALA A 28 -8.21 -24.91 -5.72
C ALA A 28 -7.40 -26.12 -5.25
N VAL A 29 -7.54 -27.26 -5.93
CA VAL A 29 -6.76 -28.48 -5.64
C VAL A 29 -5.30 -28.32 -6.06
N LYS A 30 -5.03 -27.61 -7.15
CA LYS A 30 -3.67 -27.39 -7.68
C LYS A 30 -2.94 -26.24 -6.99
N SER A 31 -3.69 -25.25 -6.53
CA SER A 31 -3.18 -23.98 -6.00
C SER A 31 -3.70 -23.78 -4.57
N PRO A 32 -3.09 -24.46 -3.58
CA PRO A 32 -3.50 -24.33 -2.18
C PRO A 32 -3.34 -22.88 -1.69
N THR A 33 -4.10 -22.48 -0.68
CA THR A 33 -4.09 -21.10 -0.15
C THR A 33 -2.70 -20.68 0.32
N GLU A 34 -1.90 -21.60 0.88
CA GLU A 34 -0.52 -21.36 1.28
C GLU A 34 0.34 -20.93 0.09
N PHE A 35 0.15 -21.55 -1.08
CA PHE A 35 0.82 -21.16 -2.31
C PHE A 35 0.35 -19.77 -2.75
N LEU A 36 -0.96 -19.49 -2.74
CA LEU A 36 -1.49 -18.17 -3.10
C LEU A 36 -0.92 -17.05 -2.22
N ASN A 37 -0.75 -17.31 -0.92
CA ASN A 37 -0.20 -16.36 0.04
C ASN A 37 1.27 -16.00 -0.24
N THR A 38 2.01 -16.82 -0.99
CA THR A 38 3.40 -16.51 -1.41
C THR A 38 3.47 -15.64 -2.67
N LEU A 39 2.36 -15.50 -3.39
CA LEU A 39 2.33 -14.74 -4.64
C LEU A 39 2.31 -13.24 -4.37
N GLU A 40 3.09 -12.50 -5.15
CA GLU A 40 3.20 -11.04 -5.11
C GLU A 40 2.81 -10.46 -6.48
N PRO A 41 1.49 -10.29 -6.76
CA PRO A 41 1.02 -9.74 -8.02
C PRO A 41 1.34 -8.25 -8.16
N HIS A 42 1.47 -7.76 -9.38
CA HIS A 42 1.62 -6.34 -9.61
C HIS A 42 0.30 -5.60 -9.33
N GLY A 43 0.39 -4.44 -8.66
CA GLY A 43 -0.79 -3.61 -8.35
C GLY A 43 -1.74 -4.23 -7.31
N VAL A 44 -1.29 -5.23 -6.56
CA VAL A 44 -2.02 -5.87 -5.46
C VAL A 44 -1.12 -5.91 -4.24
N PRO A 45 -1.62 -5.66 -3.01
CA PRO A 45 -0.79 -5.70 -1.83
C PRO A 45 -0.34 -7.11 -1.51
N SER A 46 0.77 -7.16 -0.79
CA SER A 46 1.30 -8.38 -0.21
C SER A 46 0.27 -9.08 0.68
N HIS A 47 0.44 -10.40 0.82
CA HIS A 47 -0.38 -11.19 1.74
C HIS A 47 -0.28 -10.64 3.16
N ALA A 48 0.93 -10.37 3.64
CA ALA A 48 1.17 -9.73 4.92
C ALA A 48 1.41 -8.23 4.73
N LEU A 49 0.41 -7.42 5.05
CA LEU A 49 0.51 -5.95 5.02
C LEU A 49 0.78 -5.42 6.43
N GLU A 50 1.98 -4.91 6.64
CA GLU A 50 2.43 -4.32 7.91
C GLU A 50 2.17 -2.81 7.94
N LEU A 51 1.50 -2.34 8.99
CA LEU A 51 1.14 -0.93 9.17
C LEU A 51 1.37 -0.47 10.62
N LYS A 52 1.56 0.84 10.79
CA LYS A 52 1.62 1.51 12.09
C LYS A 52 0.78 2.79 12.06
N ILE A 53 0.28 3.19 13.23
CA ILE A 53 -0.38 4.48 13.40
C ILE A 53 0.62 5.59 13.04
N GLY A 54 0.14 6.62 12.34
CA GLY A 54 0.93 7.74 11.84
C GLY A 54 1.65 7.46 10.51
N ALA A 55 1.69 6.20 10.03
CA ALA A 55 2.37 5.90 8.78
C ALA A 55 1.64 6.55 7.58
N PRO A 56 2.38 7.18 6.65
CA PRO A 56 1.82 7.64 5.38
C PRO A 56 1.55 6.45 4.46
N ILE A 57 0.34 6.41 3.91
CA ILE A 57 -0.11 5.41 2.94
C ILE A 57 -0.68 6.08 1.71
N ILE A 58 -0.81 5.31 0.65
CA ILE A 58 -1.45 5.73 -0.60
C ILE A 58 -2.50 4.69 -1.00
N LEU A 59 -3.68 5.16 -1.44
CA LEU A 59 -4.67 4.28 -2.05
C LEU A 59 -4.18 3.84 -3.43
N PHE A 60 -4.36 2.55 -3.76
CA PHE A 60 -4.09 2.04 -5.11
C PHE A 60 -5.37 1.63 -5.87
N ARG A 61 -6.55 1.86 -5.29
CA ARG A 61 -7.86 1.65 -5.91
C ARG A 61 -8.82 2.78 -5.60
N ASN A 62 -9.70 3.05 -6.55
CA ASN A 62 -10.81 3.97 -6.36
C ASN A 62 -11.83 3.35 -5.41
N LEU A 63 -12.12 4.04 -4.31
CA LEU A 63 -13.19 3.70 -3.37
C LEU A 63 -14.36 4.66 -3.48
N HIS A 64 -14.07 5.93 -3.81
CA HIS A 64 -15.08 6.94 -4.01
C HIS A 64 -14.64 7.90 -5.13
N PRO A 65 -15.38 8.02 -6.24
CA PRO A 65 -14.95 8.76 -7.43
C PRO A 65 -14.56 10.22 -7.17
N SER A 66 -15.17 10.89 -6.19
CA SER A 66 -14.94 12.32 -5.95
C SER A 66 -13.95 12.64 -4.83
N SER A 67 -13.54 11.66 -4.03
CA SER A 67 -12.73 11.92 -2.82
C SER A 67 -11.65 10.88 -2.51
N LEU A 68 -11.84 9.62 -2.90
CA LEU A 68 -10.93 8.52 -2.58
C LEU A 68 -10.59 7.75 -3.85
N CYS A 69 -9.73 8.35 -4.65
CA CYS A 69 -9.21 7.77 -5.89
C CYS A 69 -7.81 7.16 -5.68
N ASP A 70 -7.37 6.39 -6.67
CA ASP A 70 -5.99 5.92 -6.79
C ASP A 70 -5.02 7.10 -6.69
N GLY A 71 -3.96 6.93 -5.89
CA GLY A 71 -2.97 7.94 -5.61
C GLY A 71 -3.30 8.87 -4.43
N THR A 72 -4.49 8.77 -3.83
CA THR A 72 -4.85 9.58 -2.65
C THR A 72 -3.91 9.24 -1.48
N ARG A 73 -3.26 10.27 -0.93
CA ARG A 73 -2.32 10.13 0.19
C ARG A 73 -3.05 10.29 1.51
N LEU A 74 -2.85 9.33 2.41
CA LEU A 74 -3.51 9.27 3.70
C LEU A 74 -2.48 9.09 4.83
N SER A 75 -2.79 9.55 6.03
CA SER A 75 -2.05 9.23 7.26
C SER A 75 -2.90 8.35 8.15
N ILE A 76 -2.34 7.23 8.62
CA ILE A 76 -3.09 6.29 9.47
C ILE A 76 -3.37 6.92 10.83
N LYS A 77 -4.66 6.97 11.21
CA LYS A 77 -5.10 7.48 12.50
C LYS A 77 -5.44 6.35 13.47
N LYS A 78 -6.19 5.34 13.00
CA LYS A 78 -6.48 4.12 13.77
C LYS A 78 -6.45 2.87 12.90
N LEU A 79 -6.16 1.77 13.57
CA LEU A 79 -5.92 0.46 13.01
C LEU A 79 -6.91 -0.52 13.65
N ILE A 80 -7.96 -0.88 12.92
CA ILE A 80 -9.13 -1.63 13.40
C ILE A 80 -9.20 -2.96 12.62
N PRO A 81 -9.70 -4.07 13.19
CA PRO A 81 -9.89 -5.30 12.42
C PRO A 81 -10.61 -5.05 11.08
N ASN A 82 -9.94 -5.38 9.98
CA ASN A 82 -10.40 -5.23 8.59
C ASN A 82 -10.64 -3.79 8.06
N ILE A 83 -10.37 -2.74 8.86
CA ILE A 83 -10.63 -1.34 8.48
C ILE A 83 -9.51 -0.43 8.98
N ILE A 84 -9.07 0.51 8.15
CA ILE A 84 -8.18 1.61 8.57
C ILE A 84 -9.00 2.90 8.70
N GLU A 85 -8.87 3.62 9.82
CA GLU A 85 -9.26 5.04 9.90
C GLU A 85 -8.03 5.87 9.53
N ALA A 86 -8.14 6.71 8.51
CA ALA A 86 -7.04 7.53 8.02
C ALA A 86 -7.50 8.96 7.69
N THR A 87 -6.56 9.90 7.73
CA THR A 87 -6.80 11.31 7.39
C THR A 87 -6.22 11.62 6.02
N ILE A 88 -6.97 12.32 5.17
CA ILE A 88 -6.50 12.75 3.85
C ILE A 88 -5.42 13.82 4.02
N ILE A 89 -4.23 13.59 3.43
CA ILE A 89 -3.08 14.50 3.59
C ILE A 89 -3.11 15.64 2.56
N THR A 90 -3.61 15.39 1.35
CA THR A 90 -3.50 16.31 0.22
C THR A 90 -4.79 16.43 -0.58
N GLY A 91 -5.06 17.60 -1.14
CA GLY A 91 -6.22 17.87 -2.01
C GLY A 91 -7.22 18.81 -1.36
N HIS A 92 -8.33 19.07 -2.06
CA HIS A 92 -9.38 19.99 -1.61
C HIS A 92 -10.06 19.56 -0.30
N ILE A 93 -10.02 18.27 -0.01
CA ILE A 93 -10.64 17.63 1.17
C ILE A 93 -9.59 17.15 2.18
N ALA A 94 -8.40 17.77 2.18
CA ALA A 94 -7.37 17.46 3.17
C ALA A 94 -7.87 17.73 4.59
N GLY A 95 -7.47 16.88 5.54
CA GLY A 95 -7.92 16.93 6.93
C GLY A 95 -9.16 16.08 7.24
N GLU A 96 -9.91 15.66 6.22
CA GLU A 96 -11.06 14.77 6.41
C GLU A 96 -10.64 13.36 6.81
N ASN A 97 -11.42 12.74 7.70
CA ASN A 97 -11.21 11.36 8.13
C ASN A 97 -12.03 10.41 7.26
N VAL A 98 -11.41 9.30 6.87
CA VAL A 98 -12.01 8.29 6.01
C VAL A 98 -11.75 6.89 6.55
N PHE A 99 -12.66 5.98 6.22
CA PHE A 99 -12.54 4.57 6.55
C PHE A 99 -12.21 3.77 5.30
N ILE A 100 -11.13 2.98 5.37
CA ILE A 100 -10.64 2.17 4.27
C ILE A 100 -10.92 0.70 4.60
N PRO A 101 -11.93 0.07 3.97
CA PRO A 101 -12.23 -1.33 4.17
C PRO A 101 -11.36 -2.22 3.28
N ARG A 102 -11.29 -3.52 3.61
CA ARG A 102 -10.79 -4.53 2.67
C ARG A 102 -11.66 -4.62 1.43
N ILE A 103 -11.02 -4.76 0.26
CA ILE A 103 -11.72 -4.96 -1.00
C ILE A 103 -11.19 -6.21 -1.72
N PRO A 104 -12.02 -6.89 -2.52
CA PRO A 104 -11.58 -8.01 -3.33
C PRO A 104 -10.80 -7.51 -4.54
N ILE A 105 -9.60 -8.05 -4.75
CA ILE A 105 -8.73 -7.71 -5.86
C ILE A 105 -8.43 -8.98 -6.64
N ILE A 106 -8.62 -8.93 -7.96
CA ILE A 106 -8.32 -10.03 -8.87
C ILE A 106 -7.08 -9.62 -9.65
N PRO A 107 -5.92 -10.26 -9.42
CA PRO A 107 -4.74 -10.01 -10.22
C PRO A 107 -4.91 -10.54 -11.65
N SER A 108 -4.18 -9.96 -12.59
CA SER A 108 -4.21 -10.36 -14.01
C SER A 108 -2.89 -10.94 -14.51
N ASP A 109 -1.88 -11.03 -13.64
CA ASP A 109 -0.50 -11.36 -14.01
C ASP A 109 -0.18 -12.87 -13.99
N PHE A 110 -1.18 -13.71 -13.70
CA PHE A 110 -1.00 -15.16 -13.51
C PHE A 110 -1.84 -15.96 -14.50
N PRO A 111 -1.41 -17.18 -14.89
CA PRO A 111 -2.13 -18.04 -15.82
C PRO A 111 -3.43 -18.64 -15.24
N PHE A 112 -3.73 -18.37 -13.97
CA PHE A 112 -4.93 -18.79 -13.27
C PHE A 112 -5.57 -17.60 -12.54
N GLN A 113 -6.88 -17.66 -12.32
CA GLN A 113 -7.61 -16.62 -11.60
C GLN A 113 -7.71 -16.93 -10.11
N PHE A 114 -7.13 -16.05 -9.30
CA PHE A 114 -7.41 -16.01 -7.87
C PHE A 114 -7.84 -14.60 -7.44
N LYS A 115 -8.41 -14.53 -6.25
CA LYS A 115 -8.91 -13.31 -5.62
C LYS A 115 -8.20 -13.15 -4.29
N ARG A 116 -7.68 -11.94 -4.05
CA ARG A 116 -7.08 -11.50 -2.80
C ARG A 116 -7.96 -10.44 -2.15
N LEU A 117 -8.53 -10.74 -0.98
CA LEU A 117 -9.25 -9.75 -0.17
C LEU A 117 -8.25 -9.05 0.76
N GLN A 118 -8.00 -7.77 0.52
CA GLN A 118 -7.00 -7.00 1.27
C GLN A 118 -7.33 -5.49 1.28
N LEU A 119 -6.69 -4.75 2.18
CA LEU A 119 -6.81 -3.30 2.25
C LEU A 119 -6.20 -2.64 1.00
N PRO A 120 -6.90 -1.68 0.37
CA PRO A 120 -6.47 -1.05 -0.87
C PRO A 120 -5.38 0.02 -0.71
N VAL A 121 -4.41 -0.21 0.19
CA VAL A 121 -3.34 0.74 0.53
C VAL A 121 -1.93 0.16 0.42
N CYS A 122 -0.96 1.03 0.16
CA CYS A 122 0.48 0.73 0.23
C CYS A 122 1.21 1.80 1.06
N LEU A 123 2.31 1.43 1.72
CA LEU A 123 3.18 2.39 2.43
C LEU A 123 3.79 3.39 1.45
N ASN A 124 3.80 4.67 1.83
CA ASN A 124 4.22 5.77 0.96
C ASN A 124 5.25 6.69 1.65
N PHE A 125 6.36 6.12 2.12
CA PHE A 125 7.50 6.88 2.67
C PHE A 125 8.42 7.44 1.58
N ALA A 126 8.46 6.79 0.42
CA ALA A 126 9.36 7.10 -0.68
C ALA A 126 8.60 7.55 -1.93
N ILE A 127 9.13 8.55 -2.63
CA ILE A 127 8.64 9.07 -3.91
C ILE A 127 9.71 8.85 -4.99
N SER A 128 9.36 8.55 -6.25
CA SER A 128 10.41 8.48 -7.28
C SER A 128 11.02 9.87 -7.55
N ILE A 129 12.28 9.94 -7.98
CA ILE A 129 12.95 11.23 -8.30
C ILE A 129 12.14 12.03 -9.30
N LYS A 130 11.65 11.36 -10.36
CA LYS A 130 10.79 11.97 -11.38
C LYS A 130 9.53 12.59 -10.78
N LYS A 131 8.95 11.98 -9.73
CA LYS A 131 7.76 12.50 -9.03
C LYS A 131 8.11 13.54 -7.94
N ALA A 132 9.36 13.56 -7.48
CA ALA A 132 9.88 14.53 -6.52
C ALA A 132 10.35 15.84 -7.19
N GLN A 133 10.66 15.79 -8.49
CA GLN A 133 11.09 16.96 -9.25
C GLN A 133 10.02 18.06 -9.18
N GLY A 134 10.42 19.23 -8.67
CA GLY A 134 9.52 20.37 -8.45
C GLY A 134 8.70 20.32 -7.14
N LYS A 135 8.93 19.36 -6.24
CA LYS A 135 8.30 19.32 -4.90
C LYS A 135 9.27 19.75 -3.80
N SER A 136 8.80 20.58 -2.87
CA SER A 136 9.55 20.89 -1.64
C SER A 136 9.37 19.76 -0.62
N LEU A 137 10.48 19.24 -0.08
CA LEU A 137 10.52 18.17 0.93
C LEU A 137 11.41 18.63 2.10
N LYS A 138 10.93 18.51 3.35
CA LYS A 138 11.64 19.02 4.54
C LYS A 138 12.90 18.23 4.88
N VAL A 139 12.86 16.90 4.74
CA VAL A 139 14.01 16.00 4.97
C VAL A 139 13.97 14.91 3.91
N VAL A 140 15.10 14.71 3.21
CA VAL A 140 15.21 13.76 2.10
C VAL A 140 16.34 12.77 2.34
N GLY A 141 16.06 11.48 2.19
CA GLY A 141 17.05 10.42 2.05
C GLY A 141 17.06 9.93 0.60
N LEU A 142 18.22 9.95 -0.05
CA LEU A 142 18.38 9.44 -1.42
C LEU A 142 18.91 8.00 -1.36
N ASP A 143 18.15 7.03 -1.89
CA ASP A 143 18.67 5.67 -2.05
C ASP A 143 19.09 5.42 -3.49
N LEU A 144 20.40 5.28 -3.67
CA LEU A 144 21.06 5.04 -4.95
C LEU A 144 21.32 3.55 -5.23
N LEU A 145 20.99 2.65 -4.30
CA LEU A 145 21.31 1.21 -4.44
C LEU A 145 20.45 0.48 -5.50
N LYS A 146 19.41 1.12 -6.04
CA LYS A 146 18.59 0.61 -7.15
C LYS A 146 19.09 1.02 -8.56
N LEU A 147 20.38 1.28 -8.74
CA LEU A 147 20.95 1.67 -10.04
C LEU A 147 21.11 0.52 -11.06
N TYR A 148 20.84 -0.74 -10.70
CA TYR A 148 21.00 -1.88 -11.62
C TYR A 148 19.83 -2.14 -12.57
N PHE A 149 18.79 -1.29 -12.56
CA PHE A 149 17.75 -1.30 -13.60
C PHE A 149 17.34 0.14 -13.97
N PRO A 150 17.71 0.65 -15.16
CA PRO A 150 17.18 1.93 -15.65
C PRO A 150 15.67 1.81 -15.90
N PRO A 151 14.81 2.81 -15.58
CA PRO A 151 15.12 4.20 -15.22
C PRO A 151 14.42 4.70 -13.92
N PHE A 152 14.52 3.98 -12.79
CA PHE A 152 13.80 4.36 -11.56
C PHE A 152 14.72 4.69 -10.38
N SER A 153 15.24 5.91 -10.37
CA SER A 153 15.85 6.50 -9.18
C SER A 153 14.75 6.94 -8.18
N THR A 154 14.93 6.68 -6.88
CA THR A 154 13.92 6.92 -5.82
C THR A 154 14.43 7.91 -4.76
N VAL A 155 13.61 8.92 -4.43
CA VAL A 155 13.83 9.92 -3.37
C VAL A 155 12.91 9.64 -2.19
N CYS A 156 13.45 9.43 -0.99
CA CYS A 156 12.63 9.30 0.21
C CYS A 156 12.47 10.67 0.87
N GLY A 157 11.25 11.06 1.25
CA GLY A 157 10.99 12.33 1.91
C GLY A 157 10.17 12.12 3.17
N LEU A 158 10.68 12.54 4.33
CA LEU A 158 9.87 12.61 5.55
C LEU A 158 8.98 13.86 5.45
N PHE A 159 7.67 13.64 5.27
CA PHE A 159 6.67 14.69 5.43
C PHE A 159 6.40 14.87 6.93
N LYS A 160 7.14 15.75 7.60
CA LYS A 160 6.69 16.31 8.88
C LYS A 160 5.62 17.36 8.57
N SER A 161 4.38 17.11 8.99
CA SER A 161 3.33 18.14 9.12
C SER A 161 3.89 19.29 9.94
#